data_AF-A0A8H3HXL7-F1
#
_entry.id   AF-A0A8H3HXL7-F1
#
_cell.length_a   1.000
_cell.length_b   1.000
_cell.length_c   1.000
_cell.angle_alpha   90.00
_cell.angle_beta   90.00
_cell.angle_gamma   90.00
#
_symmetry.space_group_name_H-M   'P 1'
#
loop_
_entity.id
_entity.type
_entity.pdbx_description
1 polymer ?
#
loop_
_entity_poly.entity_id
_entity_poly.type
_entity_poly.pdbx_seq_one_letter_code
_entity_poly.pdbx_strand_id
1 'polypeptide(L)'
;MEVAVRRGFEPIVTPDVVRRDVAERCGFISRDDEAKGGEDTEVKTLEQMYGIYSKHENGQGTLVLTGPSEIPLAAMHAQALYNPQALPLRTVALGHAFRAEVGARGKGNRGLYRVHQFTEVELFSVTTGESLKRTDALLAKTDKASDQEL
;
A
#
# COMPACT_ATOMS: atom_id res chain seq x y z
N MET A 1 13.47 -3.27 -8.93
CA MET A 1 13.46 -4.31 -7.88
C MET A 1 14.84 -4.90 -7.57
N GLU A 2 15.74 -5.05 -8.54
CA GLU A 2 17.05 -5.70 -8.36
C GLU A 2 17.86 -5.20 -7.15
N VAL A 3 17.94 -3.88 -6.97
CA VAL A 3 18.63 -3.26 -5.83
C VAL A 3 18.10 -3.75 -4.48
N ALA A 4 16.79 -3.91 -4.34
CA ALA A 4 16.17 -4.40 -3.12
C ALA A 4 16.47 -5.88 -2.90
N VAL A 5 16.43 -6.70 -3.96
CA VAL A 5 16.76 -8.13 -3.90
C VAL A 5 18.20 -8.35 -3.44
N ARG A 6 19.17 -7.59 -3.98
CA ARG A 6 20.57 -7.64 -3.52
C ARG A 6 20.74 -7.24 -2.05
N ARG A 7 19.77 -6.53 -1.47
CA ARG A 7 19.72 -6.11 -0.06
C ARG A 7 18.91 -7.06 0.85
N GLY A 8 18.53 -8.22 0.32
CA GLY A 8 17.86 -9.28 1.08
C GLY A 8 16.35 -9.09 1.19
N PHE A 9 15.72 -8.39 0.24
CA PHE A 9 14.26 -8.40 0.09
C PHE A 9 13.84 -9.55 -0.82
N GLU A 10 12.82 -10.29 -0.40
CA GLU A 10 12.20 -11.33 -1.21
C GLU A 10 11.25 -10.71 -2.24
N PRO A 11 11.43 -10.96 -3.55
CA PRO A 11 10.58 -10.38 -4.58
C PRO A 11 9.21 -11.08 -4.63
N ILE A 12 8.14 -10.30 -4.75
CA ILE A 12 6.77 -10.80 -4.85
C ILE A 12 5.95 -9.97 -5.85
N VAL A 13 4.90 -10.57 -6.40
CA VAL A 13 3.85 -9.87 -7.16
C VAL A 13 2.56 -9.96 -6.36
N THR A 14 1.90 -8.82 -6.17
CA THR A 14 0.66 -8.74 -5.39
C THR A 14 -0.57 -8.82 -6.28
N PRO A 15 -1.71 -9.32 -5.77
CA PRO A 15 -2.98 -9.19 -6.47
C PRO A 15 -3.42 -7.73 -6.52
N ASP A 16 -4.02 -7.34 -7.65
CA ASP A 16 -4.59 -5.99 -7.84
C ASP A 16 -5.98 -5.83 -7.19
N VAL A 17 -6.60 -6.94 -6.78
CA VAL A 17 -7.94 -6.98 -6.18
C VAL A 17 -7.85 -7.60 -4.79
N VAL A 18 -8.46 -6.93 -3.82
CA VAL A 18 -8.57 -7.41 -2.44
C VAL A 18 -10.01 -7.32 -1.96
N ARG A 19 -10.32 -8.05 -0.87
CA ARG A 19 -11.59 -7.87 -0.18
C ARG A 19 -11.63 -6.50 0.50
N ARG A 20 -12.80 -5.85 0.47
CA ARG A 20 -13.01 -4.54 1.07
C ARG A 20 -12.65 -4.51 2.57
N ASP A 21 -13.03 -5.55 3.31
CA ASP A 21 -12.75 -5.67 4.75
C ASP A 21 -11.24 -5.74 5.06
N VAL A 22 -10.44 -6.28 4.14
CA VAL A 22 -8.98 -6.30 4.25
C VAL A 22 -8.43 -4.88 4.09
N ALA A 23 -8.88 -4.16 3.06
CA ALA A 23 -8.45 -2.78 2.83
C ALA A 23 -8.81 -1.86 4.01
N GLU A 24 -10.01 -2.01 4.58
CA GLU A 24 -10.45 -1.27 5.77
C GLU A 24 -9.56 -1.55 6.99
N ARG A 25 -9.17 -2.81 7.22
CA ARG A 25 -8.32 -3.21 8.36
C ARG A 25 -6.88 -2.74 8.24
N CYS A 26 -6.39 -2.51 7.02
CA CYS A 26 -5.04 -2.00 6.77
C CYS A 26 -4.92 -0.48 7.02
N GLY A 27 -5.96 0.18 7.55
CA GLY A 27 -5.87 1.58 7.97
C GLY A 27 -5.68 2.54 6.81
N PHE A 28 -6.14 2.18 5.61
CA PHE A 28 -6.30 3.18 4.56
C PHE A 28 -7.26 4.23 5.13
N ILE A 29 -6.79 5.46 5.30
CA ILE A 29 -7.58 6.60 5.77
C ILE A 29 -7.18 7.78 4.89
N SER A 30 -8.16 8.45 4.29
CA SER A 30 -7.95 9.65 3.48
C SER A 30 -7.29 10.74 4.33
N ARG A 31 -6.19 11.34 3.85
CA ARG A 31 -5.51 12.46 4.53
C ARG A 31 -6.42 13.67 4.81
N ASP A 32 -7.55 13.78 4.12
CA ASP A 32 -8.54 14.84 4.34
C ASP A 32 -9.28 14.72 5.68
N ASP A 33 -9.23 13.55 6.34
CA ASP A 33 -9.97 13.28 7.58
C ASP A 33 -9.21 13.72 8.85
N GLU A 34 -7.88 13.89 8.81
CA GLU A 34 -7.13 14.49 9.94
C GLU A 34 -7.50 15.96 10.18
N ALA A 35 -8.08 16.64 9.18
CA ALA A 35 -8.48 18.04 9.29
C ALA A 35 -9.86 18.25 9.94
N LYS A 36 -10.62 17.19 10.25
CA LYS A 36 -11.97 17.30 10.84
C LYS A 36 -12.11 16.42 12.07
N GLY A 37 -11.58 16.89 13.19
CA GLY A 37 -11.83 16.31 14.52
C GLY A 37 -13.28 16.51 14.99
N GLY A 38 -14.22 15.75 14.44
CA GLY A 38 -15.62 15.70 14.88
C GLY A 38 -16.09 14.24 15.05
N GLU A 39 -16.93 14.00 16.05
CA GLU A 39 -17.45 12.68 16.47
C GLU A 39 -18.25 11.92 15.39
N ASP A 40 -18.54 12.53 14.24
CA ASP A 40 -19.26 11.93 13.09
C ASP A 40 -18.39 11.86 11.82
N THR A 41 -17.13 11.46 11.95
CA THR A 41 -16.28 11.22 10.77
C THR A 41 -16.62 9.86 10.18
N GLU A 42 -17.70 9.80 9.40
CA GLU A 42 -17.98 8.65 8.53
C GLU A 42 -16.74 8.43 7.65
N VAL A 43 -16.06 7.31 7.84
CA VAL A 43 -14.75 7.01 7.25
C VAL A 43 -14.87 7.06 5.72
N LYS A 44 -14.50 8.19 5.11
CA LYS A 44 -14.56 8.43 3.64
C LYS A 44 -13.49 7.70 2.83
N THR A 45 -12.79 6.77 3.48
CA THR A 45 -11.76 5.92 2.91
C THR A 45 -12.19 5.21 1.63
N LEU A 46 -13.46 4.80 1.56
CA LEU A 46 -14.01 4.10 0.40
C LEU A 46 -14.12 4.98 -0.86
N GLU A 47 -14.13 6.32 -0.73
CA GLU A 47 -14.23 7.22 -1.90
C GLU A 47 -12.93 7.24 -2.72
N GLN A 48 -11.79 6.86 -2.13
CA GLN A 48 -10.49 6.86 -2.83
C GLN A 48 -10.15 5.53 -3.53
N MET A 49 -10.95 4.48 -3.31
CA MET A 49 -10.77 3.16 -3.91
C MET A 49 -11.85 2.87 -4.96
N TYR A 50 -11.48 2.11 -5.99
CA TYR A 50 -12.45 1.63 -6.97
C TYR A 50 -13.10 0.33 -6.47
N GLY A 51 -14.41 0.36 -6.25
CA GLY A 51 -15.21 -0.83 -5.93
C GLY A 51 -15.47 -1.70 -7.16
N ILE A 52 -15.43 -3.02 -6.98
CA ILE A 52 -15.76 -4.01 -8.01
C ILE A 52 -17.09 -4.65 -7.65
N TYR A 53 -18.03 -4.59 -8.59
CA TYR A 53 -19.37 -5.18 -8.45
C TYR A 53 -19.53 -6.37 -9.38
N SER A 54 -19.92 -7.52 -8.84
CA SER A 54 -20.22 -8.73 -9.59
C SER A 54 -21.66 -9.17 -9.40
N LYS A 55 -22.29 -9.64 -10.49
CA LYS A 55 -23.63 -10.24 -10.45
C LYS A 55 -23.69 -11.54 -9.62
N HIS A 56 -22.54 -12.18 -9.40
CA HIS A 56 -22.44 -13.41 -8.62
C HIS A 56 -22.49 -13.18 -7.09
N GLU A 57 -22.29 -11.95 -6.62
CA GLU A 57 -22.27 -11.61 -5.18
C GLU A 57 -23.51 -10.81 -4.75
N ASN A 58 -24.66 -11.04 -5.39
CA ASN A 58 -25.90 -10.27 -5.14
C ASN A 58 -25.70 -8.75 -5.18
N GLY A 59 -24.70 -8.26 -5.91
CA GLY A 59 -24.36 -6.83 -5.99
C GLY A 59 -23.74 -6.22 -4.73
N GLN A 60 -23.34 -7.02 -3.73
CA GLN A 60 -22.81 -6.49 -2.46
C GLN A 60 -21.40 -5.88 -2.55
N GLY A 61 -20.73 -5.97 -3.70
CA GLY A 61 -19.51 -5.22 -4.00
C GLY A 61 -18.41 -5.42 -2.95
N THR A 62 -18.06 -6.68 -2.67
CA THR A 62 -17.14 -7.01 -1.56
C THR A 62 -15.67 -6.88 -1.92
N LEU A 63 -15.38 -6.55 -3.18
CA LEU A 63 -14.03 -6.45 -3.74
C LEU A 63 -13.71 -5.00 -4.11
N VAL A 64 -12.44 -4.63 -3.97
CA VAL A 64 -11.90 -3.32 -4.37
C VAL A 64 -10.59 -3.52 -5.13
N LEU A 65 -10.30 -2.61 -6.07
CA LEU A 65 -8.94 -2.48 -6.59
C LEU A 65 -8.05 -1.90 -5.49
N THR A 66 -6.89 -2.50 -5.29
CA THR A 66 -5.96 -2.05 -4.26
C THR A 66 -5.43 -0.65 -4.56
N GLY A 67 -5.23 0.13 -3.50
CA GLY A 67 -4.45 1.36 -3.54
C GLY A 67 -2.97 0.98 -3.70
N PRO A 68 -2.12 1.07 -2.67
CA PRO A 68 -0.75 0.59 -2.76
C PRO A 68 -0.65 -0.95 -2.69
N SER A 69 0.52 -1.49 -3.06
CA SER A 69 0.85 -2.92 -2.85
C SER A 69 0.98 -3.28 -1.36
N GLU A 70 1.09 -2.27 -0.48
CA GLU A 70 1.10 -2.42 0.97
C GLU A 70 -0.11 -3.21 1.50
N ILE A 71 -1.31 -2.96 0.98
CA ILE A 71 -2.54 -3.60 1.49
C ILE A 71 -2.50 -5.13 1.34
N PRO A 72 -2.28 -5.70 0.14
CA PRO A 72 -2.16 -7.14 0.00
C PRO A 72 -0.95 -7.71 0.74
N LEU A 73 0.17 -6.97 0.86
CA LEU A 73 1.32 -7.42 1.64
C LEU A 73 0.99 -7.51 3.14
N ALA A 74 0.36 -6.49 3.70
CA ALA A 74 -0.11 -6.51 5.09
C ALA A 74 -1.13 -7.64 5.31
N ALA A 75 -2.02 -7.88 4.35
CA ALA A 75 -3.00 -8.96 4.39
C ALA A 75 -2.36 -10.35 4.42
N MET A 76 -1.23 -10.58 3.74
CA MET A 76 -0.48 -11.84 3.81
C MET A 76 0.03 -12.16 5.21
N HIS A 77 0.24 -11.12 6.02
CA HIS A 77 0.71 -11.23 7.40
C HIS A 77 -0.44 -11.19 8.41
N ALA A 78 -1.69 -11.07 7.96
CA ALA A 78 -2.86 -11.02 8.83
C ALA A 78 -2.98 -12.31 9.66
N GLN A 79 -3.16 -12.16 10.97
CA GLN A 79 -3.29 -13.25 11.94
C GLN A 79 -2.07 -14.18 12.04
N ALA A 80 -0.93 -13.82 11.44
CA ALA A 80 0.30 -14.59 11.57
C ALA A 80 0.98 -14.36 12.93
N LEU A 81 1.52 -15.43 13.51
CA LEU A 81 2.38 -15.38 14.68
C LEU A 81 3.83 -15.60 14.24
N TYR A 82 4.70 -14.63 14.56
CA TYR A 82 6.11 -14.69 14.18
C TYR A 82 6.99 -15.08 15.34
N ASN A 83 7.97 -15.93 15.06
CA ASN A 83 9.13 -16.11 15.92
C ASN A 83 10.01 -14.85 15.83
N PRO A 84 10.24 -14.08 16.92
CA PRO A 84 11.00 -12.82 16.84
C PRO A 84 12.40 -12.95 16.23
N GLN A 85 13.01 -14.13 16.36
CA GLN A 85 14.33 -14.48 15.84
C GLN A 85 14.34 -14.65 14.31
N ALA A 86 13.18 -14.89 13.69
CA ALA A 86 13.02 -14.95 12.25
C ALA A 86 12.77 -13.58 11.60
N LEU A 87 12.61 -12.51 12.41
CA LEU A 87 12.41 -11.15 11.94
C LEU A 87 13.76 -10.40 11.82
N PRO A 88 13.90 -9.44 10.89
CA PRO A 88 12.86 -8.92 10.01
C PRO A 88 12.61 -9.79 8.78
N LEU A 89 11.33 -9.95 8.41
CA LEU A 89 10.93 -10.40 7.07
C LEU A 89 10.87 -9.18 6.15
N ARG A 90 11.39 -9.32 4.94
CA ARG A 90 11.53 -8.20 3.99
C ARG A 90 11.05 -8.63 2.62
N THR A 91 10.10 -7.91 2.06
CA THR A 91 9.52 -8.20 0.75
C THR A 91 9.55 -6.95 -0.13
N VAL A 92 9.89 -7.15 -1.41
CA VAL A 92 9.78 -6.11 -2.44
C VAL A 92 8.70 -6.54 -3.43
N ALA A 93 7.64 -5.75 -3.53
CA ALA A 93 6.52 -6.07 -4.40
C ALA A 93 6.55 -5.24 -5.68
N LEU A 94 6.22 -5.87 -6.81
CA LEU A 94 5.75 -5.18 -8.00
C LEU A 94 4.24 -5.31 -8.06
N GLY A 95 3.54 -4.18 -8.15
CA GLY A 95 2.08 -4.16 -8.26
C GLY A 95 1.58 -2.92 -8.99
N HIS A 96 0.28 -2.91 -9.25
CA HIS A 96 -0.41 -1.72 -9.73
C HIS A 96 -1.13 -1.05 -8.57
N ALA A 97 -1.13 0.27 -8.60
CA ALA A 97 -1.87 1.07 -7.66
C ALA A 97 -3.01 1.81 -8.34
N PHE A 98 -4.22 1.67 -7.79
CA PHE A 98 -5.43 2.29 -8.32
C PHE A 98 -5.96 3.34 -7.33
N ARG A 99 -6.00 4.60 -7.77
CA ARG A 99 -6.46 5.72 -6.93
C ARG A 99 -7.56 6.49 -7.65
N ALA A 100 -8.70 6.68 -6.98
CA ALA A 100 -9.82 7.41 -7.56
C ALA A 100 -9.54 8.91 -7.70
N GLU A 101 -8.54 9.44 -6.98
CA GLU A 101 -8.11 10.84 -7.02
C GLU A 101 -9.28 11.82 -6.76
N VAL A 102 -10.23 11.39 -5.92
CA VAL A 102 -11.38 12.21 -5.53
C VAL A 102 -10.87 13.44 -4.78
N GLY A 103 -11.37 14.62 -5.16
CA GLY A 103 -10.93 15.91 -4.59
C GLY A 103 -9.75 16.58 -5.31
N ALA A 104 -9.07 15.93 -6.25
CA ALA A 104 -7.90 16.49 -6.94
C ALA A 104 -8.21 17.31 -8.22
N ARG A 105 -9.47 17.70 -8.45
CA ARG A 105 -9.91 18.34 -9.70
C ARG A 105 -9.13 19.63 -9.98
N GLY A 106 -8.25 19.59 -11.00
CA GLY A 106 -7.48 20.73 -11.50
C GLY A 106 -6.05 20.88 -10.98
N LYS A 107 -5.55 19.98 -10.11
CA LYS A 107 -4.17 20.04 -9.58
C LYS A 107 -3.30 18.86 -10.04
N GLY A 108 -2.33 19.14 -10.91
CA GLY A 108 -1.27 18.17 -11.26
C GLY A 108 -1.63 17.16 -12.36
N ASN A 109 -2.65 17.44 -13.17
CA ASN A 109 -3.18 16.49 -14.18
C ASN A 109 -2.39 16.49 -15.51
N ARG A 110 -1.19 17.08 -15.55
CA ARG A 110 -0.37 17.12 -16.77
C ARG A 110 0.62 15.97 -16.77
N GLY A 111 0.58 15.13 -17.81
CA GLY A 111 1.48 13.98 -17.94
C GLY A 111 1.19 12.89 -16.92
N LEU A 112 2.22 12.17 -16.49
CA LEU A 112 2.12 10.98 -15.63
C LEU A 112 2.25 11.27 -14.13
N TYR A 113 2.18 12.54 -13.72
CA TYR A 113 2.38 12.93 -12.32
C TYR A 113 1.23 12.51 -11.41
N ARG A 114 -0.02 12.60 -11.90
CA ARG A 114 -1.23 12.18 -11.18
C ARG A 114 -2.13 11.43 -12.15
N VAL A 115 -2.24 10.12 -11.94
CA VAL A 115 -3.01 9.20 -12.78
C VAL A 115 -3.74 8.20 -11.90
N HIS A 116 -4.81 7.62 -12.43
CA HIS A 116 -5.65 6.68 -11.68
C HIS A 116 -5.06 5.29 -11.54
N GLN A 117 -4.09 4.95 -12.39
CA GLN A 117 -3.35 3.70 -12.37
C GLN A 117 -1.88 3.99 -12.62
N PHE A 118 -1.02 3.43 -11.79
CA PHE A 118 0.43 3.44 -12.00
C PHE A 118 1.05 2.15 -11.48
N THR A 119 2.25 1.82 -11.94
CA THR A 119 3.03 0.68 -11.46
C THR A 119 3.96 1.14 -10.35
N GLU A 120 4.00 0.39 -9.27
CA GLU A 120 4.78 0.71 -8.07
C GLU A 120 5.72 -0.45 -7.72
N VAL A 121 6.88 -0.10 -7.15
CA VAL A 121 7.75 -1.05 -6.46
C VAL A 121 7.69 -0.72 -4.97
N GLU A 122 7.06 -1.58 -4.19
CA GLU A 122 6.80 -1.36 -2.77
C GLU A 122 7.78 -2.15 -1.90
N LEU A 123 8.33 -1.52 -0.86
CA LEU A 123 9.19 -2.17 0.12
C LEU A 123 8.41 -2.38 1.42
N PHE A 124 8.21 -3.63 1.82
CA PHE A 124 7.47 -3.97 3.02
C PHE A 124 8.35 -4.77 3.99
N SER A 125 8.20 -4.53 5.28
CA SER A 125 8.98 -5.23 6.30
C SER A 125 8.19 -5.48 7.56
N VAL A 126 8.17 -6.73 8.00
CA VAL A 126 7.64 -7.13 9.31
C VAL A 126 8.82 -7.27 10.26
N THR A 127 8.78 -6.53 11.36
CA THR A 127 9.93 -6.33 12.25
C THR A 127 9.51 -6.38 13.72
N THR A 128 10.46 -6.64 14.62
CA THR A 128 10.24 -6.42 16.06
C THR A 128 10.16 -4.92 16.37
N GLY A 129 9.44 -4.52 17.41
CA GLY A 129 9.25 -3.10 17.74
C GLY A 129 10.55 -2.31 17.99
N GLU A 130 11.66 -2.99 18.32
CA GLU A 130 12.97 -2.38 18.55
C GLU A 130 13.76 -2.08 17.26
N SER A 131 13.41 -2.71 16.13
CA SER A 131 14.20 -2.66 14.89
C SER A 131 14.00 -1.40 14.03
N LEU A 132 13.09 -0.49 14.41
CA LEU A 132 12.82 0.78 13.69
C LEU A 132 14.10 1.53 13.30
N LYS A 133 15.07 1.64 14.22
CA LYS A 133 16.36 2.33 13.98
C LYS A 133 17.19 1.74 12.83
N ARG A 134 17.01 0.45 12.52
CA ARG A 134 17.77 -0.26 11.47
C ARG A 134 17.06 -0.17 10.11
N THR A 135 15.74 -0.05 10.10
CA THR A 135 14.92 0.17 8.91
C THR A 135 15.19 1.54 8.29
N ASP A 136 15.27 2.59 9.11
CA ASP A 136 15.59 3.96 8.66
C ASP A 136 16.95 4.04 7.95
N ALA A 137 17.95 3.33 8.47
CA ALA A 137 19.29 3.30 7.88
C ALA A 137 19.36 2.55 6.54
N LEU A 138 18.41 1.65 6.27
CA LEU A 138 18.31 0.92 4.99
C LEU A 138 17.53 1.73 3.95
N LEU A 139 16.45 2.40 4.36
CA LEU A 139 15.68 3.32 3.51
C LEU A 139 16.56 4.46 3.01
N ALA A 140 17.32 5.11 3.91
CA ALA A 140 18.25 6.18 3.56
C ALA A 140 19.35 5.78 2.55
N LYS A 141 19.64 4.47 2.43
CA LYS A 141 20.58 3.96 1.42
C LYS A 141 19.91 3.62 0.10
N THR A 142 18.59 3.41 0.10
CA THR A 142 17.81 3.06 -1.10
C THR A 142 17.49 4.33 -1.89
N ASP A 143 17.16 5.44 -1.20
CA ASP A 143 16.95 6.76 -1.82
C ASP A 143 18.20 7.24 -2.57
N LYS A 144 19.39 6.99 -2.02
CA LYS A 144 20.65 7.35 -2.69
C LYS A 144 20.93 6.55 -3.97
N ALA A 145 20.34 5.36 -4.12
CA ALA A 145 20.53 4.56 -5.33
C ALA A 145 19.66 5.04 -6.48
N SER A 146 18.43 5.52 -6.21
CA SER A 146 17.56 6.12 -7.23
C SER A 146 18.10 7.45 -7.76
N ASP A 147 18.83 8.21 -6.94
CA ASP A 147 19.42 9.49 -7.32
C ASP A 147 20.73 9.35 -8.13
N GLN A 148 21.37 8.17 -8.11
CA GLN A 148 22.64 7.92 -8.80
C GLN A 148 22.50 7.24 -10.17
N GLU A 149 21.30 6.79 -10.54
CA GLU A 149 21.01 6.14 -11.83
C GLU A 149 20.14 7.00 -12.78
N LEU A 150 19.99 8.30 -12.47
CA LEU A 150 19.45 9.34 -13.35
C LEU A 150 20.56 10.35 -13.74
#